data_AF-A0A2D4TSD8-F1
#
_entry.id   AF-A0A2D4TSD8-F1
#
_cell.length_a   1.000
_cell.length_b   1.000
_cell.length_c   1.000
_cell.angle_alpha   90.00
_cell.angle_beta   90.00
_cell.angle_gamma   90.00
#
_symmetry.space_group_name_H-M   'P 1'
#
loop_
_entity.id
_entity.type
_entity.pdbx_description
1 polymer ?
#
loop_
_entity_poly.entity_id
_entity_poly.type
_entity_poly.pdbx_seq_one_letter_code
_entity_poly.pdbx_strand_id
1 'polypeptide(L)'
;MELKKAIEKRYSVRGYLDKHVEKDIVKNILEVAKKAPSGVNSQPWKVYVVMGDTRDNLVKEACENIDKGNIEKEQYQVYPTERPDWYRARQRASGFALYGA
;
A
#
# COMPACT_ATOMS: atom_id res chain seq x y z
N MET A 1 9.97 1.47 -20.84
CA MET A 1 8.91 2.47 -21.09
C MET A 1 9.30 3.73 -20.34
N GLU A 2 9.29 4.89 -20.99
CA GLU A 2 9.59 6.18 -20.37
C GLU A 2 8.57 6.56 -19.28
N LEU A 3 9.03 7.19 -18.18
CA LEU A 3 8.22 7.50 -17.00
C LEU A 3 6.97 8.33 -17.35
N LYS A 4 7.13 9.42 -18.11
CA LYS A 4 6.01 10.28 -18.53
C LYS A 4 4.91 9.49 -19.22
N LYS A 5 5.30 8.60 -20.14
CA LYS A 5 4.39 7.75 -20.90
C LYS A 5 3.68 6.73 -20.00
N ALA A 6 4.37 6.20 -18.99
CA ALA A 6 3.76 5.30 -18.00
C ALA A 6 2.64 6.01 -17.22
N ILE A 7 2.89 7.25 -16.79
CA ILE A 7 1.94 8.07 -16.04
C ILE A 7 0.72 8.42 -16.90
N GLU A 8 0.93 8.92 -18.12
CA GLU A 8 -0.14 9.31 -19.04
C GLU A 8 -1.03 8.15 -19.46
N LYS A 9 -0.45 6.95 -19.59
CA LYS A 9 -1.19 5.74 -19.97
C LYS A 9 -1.90 5.04 -18.81
N ARG A 10 -1.60 5.40 -17.56
CA ARG A 10 -2.21 4.74 -16.39
C ARG A 10 -3.68 5.14 -16.28
N TYR A 11 -4.55 4.15 -16.13
CA TYR A 11 -5.97 4.34 -15.86
C TYR A 11 -6.44 3.35 -14.79
N SER A 12 -7.64 3.57 -14.24
CA SER A 12 -8.25 2.66 -13.27
C SER A 12 -8.94 1.50 -14.00
N VAL A 13 -8.29 0.33 -14.00
CA VAL A 13 -8.80 -0.90 -14.60
C VAL A 13 -9.91 -1.47 -13.71
N ARG A 14 -11.05 -1.86 -14.31
CA ARG A 14 -12.21 -2.45 -13.61
C ARG A 14 -12.63 -3.82 -14.13
N GLY A 15 -11.92 -4.35 -15.12
CA GLY A 15 -12.08 -5.70 -15.64
C GLY A 15 -10.71 -6.32 -15.86
N TYR A 16 -10.51 -7.54 -15.38
CA TYR A 16 -9.23 -8.23 -15.40
C TYR A 16 -9.38 -9.56 -16.12
N LEU A 17 -8.30 -9.99 -16.77
CA LEU A 17 -8.23 -11.35 -17.32
C LEU A 17 -8.09 -12.34 -16.18
N ASP A 18 -8.55 -13.57 -16.39
CA ASP A 18 -8.24 -14.71 -15.53
C ASP A 18 -6.79 -15.17 -15.76
N LYS A 19 -5.85 -14.29 -15.41
CA LYS A 19 -4.42 -14.49 -15.59
C LYS A 19 -3.71 -14.23 -14.27
N HIS A 20 -3.01 -15.26 -13.78
CA HIS A 20 -2.18 -15.16 -12.60
C HIS A 20 -1.04 -14.14 -12.79
N VAL A 21 -0.71 -13.42 -11.71
CA VAL A 21 0.45 -12.54 -11.62
C VAL A 21 1.44 -13.16 -10.65
N GLU A 22 2.64 -13.49 -11.15
CA GLU A 22 3.70 -14.10 -10.35
C GLU A 22 4.05 -13.26 -9.12
N LYS A 23 4.30 -13.94 -7.99
CA LYS A 23 4.61 -13.29 -6.70
C LYS A 23 5.79 -12.33 -6.80
N ASP A 24 6.82 -12.69 -7.56
CA ASP A 24 8.03 -11.87 -7.68
C ASP A 24 7.78 -10.56 -8.43
N ILE A 25 6.81 -10.52 -9.35
CA ILE A 25 6.39 -9.27 -9.99
C ILE A 25 5.81 -8.32 -8.93
N VAL A 26 4.94 -8.84 -8.05
CA VAL A 26 4.34 -8.03 -6.97
C VAL A 26 5.40 -7.56 -5.98
N LYS A 27 6.34 -8.43 -5.57
CA LYS A 27 7.46 -8.03 -4.71
C LYS A 27 8.29 -6.91 -5.35
N ASN A 28 8.64 -7.04 -6.63
CA ASN A 28 9.42 -6.03 -7.35
C ASN A 28 8.70 -4.67 -7.39
N ILE A 29 7.38 -4.67 -7.57
CA ILE A 29 6.57 -3.43 -7.50
C ILE A 29 6.69 -2.81 -6.10
N LEU A 30 6.55 -3.60 -5.04
CA LEU A 30 6.64 -3.12 -3.66
C LEU A 30 8.05 -2.61 -3.28
N GLU A 31 9.10 -3.26 -3.79
CA GLU A 31 10.49 -2.83 -3.61
C GLU A 31 10.78 -1.47 -4.23
N VAL A 32 10.13 -1.15 -5.35
CA VAL A 32 10.20 0.19 -5.95
C VAL A 32 9.31 1.17 -5.19
N ALA A 33 8.07 0.79 -4.88
CA ALA A 33 7.08 1.65 -4.24
C ALA A 33 7.51 2.11 -2.84
N LYS A 34 8.18 1.26 -2.06
CA LYS A 34 8.65 1.60 -0.70
C LYS A 34 9.69 2.73 -0.66
N LYS A 35 10.27 3.11 -1.81
CA LYS A 35 11.21 4.23 -1.93
C LYS A 35 10.51 5.59 -2.00
N ALA A 36 9.18 5.64 -2.02
CA ALA A 36 8.44 6.88 -1.97
C ALA A 36 8.83 7.71 -0.73
N PRO A 37 8.98 9.04 -0.86
CA PRO A 37 9.22 9.88 0.31
C PRO A 37 8.01 9.86 1.25
N SER A 38 8.27 10.02 2.54
CA SER A 38 7.24 10.17 3.56
C SER A 38 7.64 11.23 4.57
N GLY A 39 6.66 11.87 5.21
CA GLY A 39 6.91 12.86 6.27
C GLY A 39 7.80 12.25 7.35
N VAL A 40 8.88 12.96 7.71
CA VAL A 40 9.94 12.53 8.64
C VAL A 40 10.52 11.13 8.35
N ASN A 41 10.46 10.69 7.10
CA ASN A 41 10.81 9.34 6.66
C ASN A 41 10.14 8.22 7.49
N SER A 42 8.90 8.47 7.94
CA SER A 42 8.16 7.54 8.80
C SER A 42 7.85 6.20 8.13
N GLN A 43 7.64 6.20 6.81
CA GLN A 43 7.25 5.05 6.02
C GLN A 43 6.07 4.30 6.69
N PRO A 44 4.91 4.95 6.85
CA PRO A 44 3.83 4.48 7.71
C PRO A 44 3.03 3.31 7.10
N TRP A 45 3.28 2.99 5.83
CA TRP A 45 2.56 1.97 5.10
C TRP A 45 2.78 0.57 5.68
N LYS A 46 1.66 -0.14 5.89
CA LYS A 46 1.61 -1.60 6.02
C LYS A 46 0.87 -2.14 4.82
N VAL A 47 1.50 -3.05 4.08
CA VAL A 47 0.93 -3.63 2.86
C VAL A 47 0.71 -5.11 3.08
N TYR A 48 -0.53 -5.56 2.89
CA TYR A 48 -0.90 -6.96 2.90
C TYR A 48 -1.19 -7.39 1.47
N VAL A 49 -0.54 -8.46 1.02
CA VAL A 49 -0.74 -9.03 -0.32
C VAL A 49 -1.47 -10.36 -0.14
N VAL A 50 -2.68 -10.45 -0.70
CA VAL A 50 -3.49 -11.68 -0.70
C VAL A 50 -3.60 -12.21 -2.13
N MET A 51 -3.51 -13.53 -2.28
CA MET A 51 -3.55 -14.23 -3.57
C MET A 51 -4.28 -15.58 -3.40
N GLY A 52 -4.78 -16.15 -4.50
CA GLY A 52 -5.49 -17.43 -4.50
C GLY A 52 -6.69 -17.43 -3.56
N ASP A 53 -6.90 -18.54 -2.85
CA ASP A 53 -8.06 -18.76 -1.98
C ASP A 53 -8.26 -17.64 -0.93
N THR A 54 -7.18 -17.11 -0.35
CA THR A 54 -7.27 -16.01 0.61
C THR A 54 -7.86 -14.75 -0.03
N ARG A 55 -7.48 -14.45 -1.29
CA ARG A 55 -8.04 -13.34 -2.05
C ARG A 55 -9.49 -13.61 -2.41
N ASP A 56 -9.81 -14.83 -2.84
CA ASP A 56 -11.16 -15.21 -3.25
C ASP A 56 -12.14 -15.13 -2.07
N ASN A 57 -11.73 -15.61 -0.90
CA ASN A 57 -12.51 -15.51 0.33
C ASN A 57 -12.72 -14.05 0.76
N LEU A 58 -11.68 -13.21 0.69
CA LEU A 58 -11.80 -11.78 1.01
C LEU A 58 -12.78 -11.07 0.06
N VAL A 59 -12.71 -11.36 -1.25
CA VAL A 59 -13.64 -10.79 -2.24
C VAL A 59 -15.07 -11.22 -1.95
N LYS A 60 -15.29 -12.51 -1.66
CA LYS A 60 -16.61 -13.03 -1.30
C LYS A 60 -17.18 -12.31 -0.08
N GLU A 61 -16.40 -12.21 1.00
CA GLU A 61 -16.83 -11.54 2.23
C GLU A 61 -17.15 -10.05 2.00
N ALA A 62 -16.30 -9.35 1.24
CA ALA A 62 -16.52 -7.95 0.91
C ALA A 62 -17.82 -7.72 0.12
N CYS A 63 -18.10 -8.57 -0.89
CA CYS A 63 -19.35 -8.52 -1.64
C CYS A 63 -20.57 -8.80 -0.74
N GLU A 64 -20.51 -9.85 0.08
CA GLU A 64 -21.59 -10.18 1.00
C GLU A 64 -21.88 -9.07 2.02
N ASN A 65 -20.85 -8.36 2.50
CA ASN A 65 -21.02 -7.22 3.39
C ASN A 65 -21.75 -6.06 2.70
N ILE A 66 -21.38 -5.76 1.46
CA ILE A 66 -22.06 -4.73 0.66
C ILE A 66 -23.52 -5.12 0.42
N ASP A 67 -23.81 -6.37 0.05
CA ASP A 67 -25.17 -6.86 -0.21
C ASP A 67 -26.06 -6.79 1.05
N LYS A 68 -25.46 -6.95 2.23
CA LYS A 68 -26.13 -6.77 3.54
C LYS A 68 -26.33 -5.30 3.94
N GLY A 69 -25.82 -4.35 3.16
CA GLY A 69 -25.90 -2.91 3.45
C GLY A 69 -24.85 -2.43 4.47
N ASN A 70 -23.83 -3.25 4.78
CA ASN A 70 -22.73 -2.83 5.65
C ASN A 70 -21.77 -1.95 4.84
N ILE A 71 -21.79 -0.64 5.10
CA ILE A 71 -20.84 0.30 4.51
C ILE A 71 -19.67 0.47 5.47
N GLU A 72 -18.49 0.02 5.05
CA GLU A 72 -17.26 0.22 5.82
C GLU A 72 -16.85 1.70 5.83
N LYS A 73 -16.30 2.14 6.95
CA LYS A 73 -15.73 3.49 7.07
C LYS A 73 -14.31 3.48 6.51
N GLU A 74 -13.98 4.51 5.72
CA GLU A 74 -12.60 4.71 5.26
C GLU A 74 -11.64 4.79 6.45
N GLN A 75 -10.62 3.94 6.46
CA GLN A 75 -9.60 3.91 7.51
C GLN A 75 -8.40 4.84 7.22
N TYR A 76 -8.52 5.77 6.26
CA TYR A 76 -7.35 6.55 5.82
C TYR A 76 -6.88 7.51 6.91
N GLN A 77 -5.78 7.16 7.56
CA GLN A 77 -5.05 8.06 8.45
C GLN A 77 -3.67 8.37 7.85
N VAL A 78 -3.44 9.65 7.55
CA VAL A 78 -2.15 10.15 7.02
C VAL A 78 -0.99 9.85 7.97
N TYR A 79 -1.27 9.87 9.28
CA TYR A 79 -0.37 9.40 10.32
C TYR A 79 -1.07 8.35 11.17
N PRO A 80 -0.37 7.29 11.59
CA PRO A 80 -0.93 6.33 12.53
C PRO A 80 -1.44 7.04 13.79
N THR A 81 -2.63 6.66 14.28
CA THR A 81 -3.17 7.16 15.57
C THR A 81 -2.22 6.81 16.71
N GLU A 82 -1.69 5.58 16.68
CA GLU A 82 -0.65 5.11 17.58
C GLU A 82 0.70 5.10 16.86
N ARG A 83 1.73 5.65 17.52
CA ARG A 83 3.10 5.69 17.00
C ARG A 83 3.96 4.66 17.72
N PRO A 84 4.04 3.41 17.23
CA PRO A 84 4.86 2.37 17.82
C PRO A 84 6.36 2.72 17.73
N ASP A 85 7.18 2.03 18.51
CA ASP A 85 8.59 2.40 18.68
C ASP A 85 9.40 2.45 17.39
N TRP A 86 9.11 1.56 16.43
CA TRP A 86 9.75 1.57 15.12
C TRP A 86 9.46 2.84 14.31
N TYR A 87 8.28 3.44 14.49
CA TYR A 87 7.93 4.71 13.83
C TYR A 87 8.77 5.86 14.39
N ARG A 88 8.87 5.93 15.73
CA ARG A 88 9.65 6.95 16.43
C ARG A 88 11.15 6.82 16.15
N ALA A 89 11.65 5.57 16.04
CA ALA A 89 13.05 5.31 15.70
C ALA A 89 13.44 5.90 14.33
N ARG A 90 12.59 5.72 13.31
CA ARG A 90 12.82 6.28 11.97
C ARG A 90 12.80 7.81 11.96
N GLN A 91 11.83 8.41 12.67
CA GLN A 91 11.74 9.86 12.82
C GLN A 91 13.02 10.45 13.43
N ARG A 92 13.52 9.85 14.52
CA ARG A 92 14.77 10.28 15.16
C ARG A 92 15.96 10.15 14.22
N ALA A 93 16.12 8.99 13.57
CA ALA A 93 17.20 8.75 12.62
C ALA A 93 17.20 9.79 11.48
N SER A 94 16.03 10.12 10.93
CA SER A 94 15.88 11.16 9.91
C SER A 94 16.27 12.54 10.44
N GLY A 95 15.85 12.90 11.65
CA GLY A 95 16.18 14.19 12.26
C GLY A 95 17.68 14.35 12.48
N PHE A 96 18.35 13.35 13.06
CA PHE A 96 19.80 13.36 13.26
C PHE A 96 20.58 13.45 11.95
N ALA A 97 20.16 12.71 10.92
CA ALA A 97 20.83 12.75 9.62
C ALA A 97 20.72 14.13 8.92
N LEU A 98 19.64 14.87 9.16
CA LEU A 98 19.39 16.17 8.52
C LEU A 98 19.98 17.36 9.30
N TYR A 99 19.96 17.30 10.63
CA TYR A 99 20.21 18.47 11.49
C TYR A 99 21.29 18.25 12.57
N GLY A 100 21.93 17.07 12.62
CA GLY A 100 22.89 16.71 13.66
C GLY A 100 24.33 17.21 13.44
N ALA A 101 24.52 18.27 12.66
CA ALA A 101 25.81 18.93 12.47
C ALA A 101 26.06 20.01 13.53
#